data_AF-A0A9E1Y3U4-F1
#
_entry.id   AF-A0A9E1Y3U4-F1
#
_cell.length_a   1.000
_cell.length_b   1.000
_cell.length_c   1.000
_cell.angle_alpha   90.00
_cell.angle_beta   90.00
_cell.angle_gamma   90.00
#
_symmetry.space_group_name_H-M   'P 1'
#
loop_
_entity.id
_entity.type
_entity.pdbx_description
1 polymer ?
#
loop_
_entity_poly.entity_id
_entity_poly.type
_entity_poly.pdbx_seq_one_letter_code
_entity_poly.pdbx_strand_id
1 'polypeptide(L)'
;MKLLKYFLQLFILITFISAQEKILFIGNSFTFYWNLPSLVESMAKDKGISLDIYQSTAGSATLKDHWDGKRGLSSKNIIVNNDFSTIILQDHS
;
A
#
# COMPACT_ATOMS: atom_id res chain seq x y z
N MET A 1 -4.54 -9.26 -42.75
CA MET A 1 -5.24 -8.16 -42.03
C MET A 1 -6.12 -8.64 -40.87
N LYS A 2 -6.87 -9.75 -40.97
CA LYS A 2 -7.69 -10.27 -39.85
C LYS A 2 -6.84 -10.71 -38.64
N LEU A 3 -5.74 -11.41 -38.86
CA LEU A 3 -4.77 -11.81 -37.82
C LEU A 3 -4.19 -10.62 -37.02
N LEU A 4 -3.87 -9.52 -37.70
CA LEU A 4 -3.37 -8.30 -37.06
C LEU A 4 -4.43 -7.64 -36.17
N LYS A 5 -5.72 -7.71 -36.56
CA LYS A 5 -6.83 -7.20 -35.74
C LYS A 5 -7.03 -8.01 -34.45
N TYR A 6 -6.89 -9.34 -34.50
CA TYR A 6 -6.97 -10.18 -33.29
C TYR A 6 -5.80 -9.93 -32.35
N PHE A 7 -4.59 -9.70 -32.89
CA PHE A 7 -3.43 -9.28 -32.08
C PHE A 7 -3.67 -7.94 -31.39
N LEU A 8 -4.24 -6.96 -32.11
CA LEU A 8 -4.55 -5.66 -31.55
C LEU A 8 -5.65 -5.73 -30.48
N GLN A 9 -6.68 -6.56 -30.68
CA GLN A 9 -7.72 -6.82 -29.68
C GLN A 9 -7.17 -7.49 -28.42
N LEU A 10 -6.27 -8.47 -28.57
CA LEU A 10 -5.64 -9.15 -27.44
C LEU A 10 -4.74 -8.19 -26.65
N PHE A 11 -4.00 -7.31 -27.33
CA PHE A 11 -3.17 -6.28 -26.71
C PHE A 11 -4.00 -5.30 -25.86
N ILE A 12 -5.17 -4.89 -26.37
CA ILE A 12 -6.09 -4.00 -25.64
C ILE A 12 -6.61 -4.68 -24.36
N LEU A 13 -6.95 -5.98 -24.38
CA LEU A 13 -7.37 -6.71 -23.17
C LEU A 13 -6.27 -6.76 -22.09
N ILE A 14 -5.00 -6.88 -22.47
CA ILE A 14 -3.88 -6.92 -21.53
C ILE A 14 -3.68 -5.56 -20.85
N THR A 15 -3.96 -4.45 -21.54
CA THR A 15 -3.85 -3.10 -20.95
C THR A 15 -4.92 -2.77 -19.90
N PHE A 16 -5.97 -3.58 -19.77
CA PHE A 16 -7.01 -3.42 -18.74
C PHE A 16 -6.67 -4.11 -17.41
N ILE A 17 -5.52 -4.79 -17.30
CA ILE A 17 -5.03 -5.23 -15.99
C ILE A 17 -4.61 -3.97 -15.22
N SER A 18 -5.53 -3.46 -14.41
CA SER A 18 -5.28 -2.39 -13.45
C SER A 18 -4.09 -2.79 -12.57
N ALA A 19 -3.10 -1.90 -12.42
CA ALA A 19 -2.08 -2.07 -11.40
C ALA A 19 -2.77 -2.15 -10.03
N GLN A 20 -2.40 -3.15 -9.22
CA GLN A 20 -2.93 -3.28 -7.86
C GLN A 20 -2.46 -2.10 -7.02
N GLU A 21 -3.38 -1.46 -6.29
CA GLU A 21 -3.05 -0.32 -5.44
C GLU A 21 -2.23 -0.78 -4.23
N LYS A 22 -0.95 -0.41 -4.21
CA LYS A 22 -0.05 -0.64 -3.07
C LYS A 22 -0.17 0.48 -2.06
N ILE A 23 -0.55 0.16 -0.84
CA ILE A 23 -0.82 1.12 0.24
C ILE A 23 0.17 0.86 1.39
N LEU A 24 0.85 1.89 1.86
CA LEU A 24 1.71 1.81 3.05
C LEU A 24 1.09 2.59 4.21
N PHE A 25 0.87 1.92 5.33
CA PHE A 25 0.55 2.57 6.60
C PHE A 25 1.82 2.84 7.40
N ILE A 26 2.05 4.10 7.78
CA ILE A 26 3.11 4.51 8.69
C ILE A 26 2.45 5.06 9.95
N GLY A 27 2.83 4.54 11.11
CA GLY A 27 2.31 5.02 12.37
C GLY A 27 2.72 4.16 13.55
N ASN A 28 1.90 4.16 14.59
CA ASN A 28 2.26 3.52 15.86
C ASN A 28 1.26 2.47 16.30
N SER A 29 1.20 2.23 17.60
CA SER A 29 0.25 1.34 18.27
C SER A 29 -1.20 1.55 17.82
N PHE A 30 -1.60 2.78 17.54
CA PHE A 30 -2.96 3.09 17.06
C PHE A 30 -3.22 2.54 15.65
N THR A 31 -2.17 2.33 14.87
CA THR A 31 -2.24 1.67 13.56
C THR A 31 -2.28 0.15 13.70
N PHE A 32 -1.37 -0.49 14.44
CA PHE A 32 -1.26 -1.96 14.37
C PHE A 32 -2.07 -2.73 15.42
N TYR A 33 -2.45 -2.16 16.58
CA TYR A 33 -3.02 -2.96 17.68
C TYR A 33 -4.31 -3.66 17.30
N TRP A 34 -5.21 -2.98 16.59
CA TRP A 34 -6.47 -3.55 16.11
C TRP A 34 -6.38 -4.11 14.69
N ASN A 35 -5.16 -4.31 14.20
CA ASN A 35 -4.89 -4.70 12.83
C ASN A 35 -5.64 -3.82 11.80
N LEU A 36 -5.63 -2.49 12.04
CA LEU A 36 -6.34 -1.52 11.22
C LEU A 36 -6.01 -1.66 9.72
N PRO A 37 -4.74 -1.87 9.30
CA PRO A 37 -4.43 -2.09 7.89
C PRO A 37 -5.20 -3.25 7.27
N SER A 38 -5.22 -4.44 7.88
CA SER A 38 -5.99 -5.58 7.34
C SER A 38 -7.51 -5.40 7.45
N LEU A 39 -8.00 -4.63 8.43
CA LEU A 39 -9.41 -4.25 8.50
C LEU A 39 -9.82 -3.42 7.27
N VAL A 40 -9.00 -2.42 6.92
CA VAL A 40 -9.20 -1.60 5.71
C VAL A 40 -9.12 -2.47 4.45
N GLU A 41 -8.16 -3.39 4.37
CA GLU A 41 -8.06 -4.37 3.27
C GLU A 41 -9.36 -5.17 3.11
N SER A 42 -9.90 -5.67 4.22
CA SER A 42 -11.12 -6.48 4.24
C SER A 42 -12.34 -5.67 3.82
N MET A 43 -12.46 -4.43 4.29
CA MET A 43 -13.54 -3.51 3.88
C MET A 43 -13.46 -3.12 2.41
N ALA A 44 -12.26 -2.94 1.87
CA ALA A 44 -12.05 -2.67 0.45
C ALA A 44 -12.43 -3.88 -0.40
N LYS A 45 -12.00 -5.08 0.03
CA LYS A 45 -12.33 -6.35 -0.64
C LYS A 45 -13.83 -6.61 -0.70
N ASP A 46 -14.57 -6.32 0.37
CA ASP A 46 -16.04 -6.41 0.41
C ASP A 46 -16.71 -5.49 -0.63
N LYS A 47 -16.06 -4.38 -0.99
CA LYS A 47 -16.49 -3.45 -2.03
C LYS A 47 -15.96 -3.78 -3.42
N GLY A 48 -15.28 -4.93 -3.60
CA GLY A 48 -14.66 -5.31 -4.87
C GLY A 48 -13.39 -4.52 -5.21
N ILE A 49 -12.78 -3.83 -4.24
CA ILE A 49 -11.53 -3.08 -4.41
C ILE A 49 -10.37 -3.95 -3.89
N SER A 50 -9.39 -4.23 -4.75
CA SER A 50 -8.20 -5.01 -4.38
C SER A 50 -7.06 -4.08 -3.97
N LEU A 51 -6.74 -4.06 -2.68
CA LEU A 51 -5.59 -3.33 -2.13
C LEU A 51 -4.45 -4.30 -1.80
N ASP A 52 -3.21 -3.86 -1.93
CA ASP A 52 -2.01 -4.55 -1.44
C ASP A 52 -1.45 -3.72 -0.27
N ILE A 53 -1.72 -4.15 0.96
CA ILE A 53 -1.49 -3.33 2.17
C ILE A 53 -0.21 -3.74 2.90
N TYR A 54 0.62 -2.74 3.18
CA TYR A 54 1.87 -2.84 3.94
C TYR A 54 1.81 -1.92 5.15
N GLN A 55 2.65 -2.18 6.15
CA GLN A 55 2.80 -1.31 7.30
C GLN A 55 4.25 -1.17 7.75
N SER A 56 4.58 0.03 8.23
CA SER A 56 5.81 0.31 8.96
C SER A 56 5.40 0.98 10.27
N THR A 57 5.36 0.19 11.35
CA THR A 57 4.83 0.63 12.64
C THR A 57 5.69 0.17 13.79
N ALA A 58 5.73 0.98 14.85
CA ALA A 58 6.33 0.60 16.13
C ALA A 58 5.52 1.24 17.27
N GLY A 59 5.38 0.54 18.41
CA GLY A 59 4.62 1.07 19.55
C GLY A 59 5.15 2.44 19.96
N SER A 60 4.29 3.41 20.32
CA SER A 60 4.67 4.78 20.71
C SER A 60 5.59 5.54 19.72
N ALA A 61 5.67 5.14 18.45
CA ALA A 61 6.45 5.86 17.47
C ALA A 61 5.78 7.20 17.09
N THR A 62 6.60 8.23 16.92
CA THR A 62 6.23 9.50 16.27
C THR A 62 6.65 9.48 14.80
N LEU A 63 6.09 10.35 13.96
CA LEU A 63 6.61 10.54 12.59
C LEU A 63 8.09 10.96 12.57
N LYS A 64 8.57 11.64 13.63
CA LYS A 64 9.99 11.94 13.81
C LYS A 64 10.81 10.67 14.00
N ASP A 65 10.32 9.67 14.72
CA ASP A 65 11.00 8.38 14.86
C ASP A 65 11.09 7.65 13.51
N HIS A 66 10.04 7.70 12.69
CA HIS A 66 10.07 7.16 11.32
C HIS A 66 11.07 7.90 10.43
N TRP A 67 11.16 9.23 10.56
CA TRP A 67 12.12 10.04 9.83
C TRP A 67 13.57 9.78 10.27
N ASP A 68 13.79 9.66 11.57
CA ASP A 68 15.13 9.45 12.15
C ASP A 68 15.58 7.97 12.10
N GLY A 69 14.69 7.04 11.73
CA GLY A 69 14.97 5.59 11.72
C GLY A 69 15.12 4.99 13.12
N LYS A 70 14.41 5.54 14.11
CA LYS A 70 14.44 5.08 15.50
C LYS A 70 13.52 3.88 15.69
N ARG A 71 13.64 3.21 16.83
CA ARG A 71 12.74 2.10 17.23
C ARG A 71 12.74 0.92 16.23
N GLY A 72 13.83 0.74 15.49
CA GLY A 72 13.95 -0.28 14.45
C GLY A 72 13.19 0.04 13.15
N LEU A 73 12.69 1.26 12.99
CA LEU A 73 11.93 1.69 11.83
C LEU A 73 12.86 2.01 10.65
N SER A 74 12.46 1.57 9.46
CA SER A 74 13.16 1.82 8.20
C SER A 74 12.22 2.45 7.16
N SER A 75 11.22 3.22 7.61
CA SER A 75 10.11 3.71 6.78
C SER A 75 10.58 4.48 5.54
N LYS A 76 11.64 5.29 5.66
CA LYS A 76 12.23 5.97 4.49
C LYS A 76 12.75 4.98 3.44
N ASN A 77 13.45 3.92 3.87
CA ASN A 77 13.96 2.90 2.95
C ASN A 77 12.80 2.11 2.34
N ILE A 78 11.76 1.82 3.11
CA ILE A 78 10.56 1.14 2.59
C ILE A 78 9.92 2.00 1.49
N ILE A 79 9.73 3.31 1.73
CA ILE A 79 9.17 4.23 0.72
C ILE A 79 10.03 4.29 -0.54
N VAL A 80 11.36 4.43 -0.40
CA VAL A 80 12.26 4.63 -1.55
C VAL A 80 12.40 3.37 -2.42
N ASN A 81 12.30 2.17 -1.83
CA ASN A 81 12.55 0.92 -2.54
C ASN A 81 11.27 0.20 -3.01
N ASN A 82 10.10 0.85 -2.92
CA ASN A 82 8.82 0.26 -3.31
C ASN A 82 7.93 1.28 -4.00
N ASP A 83 7.09 0.81 -4.93
CA ASP A 83 6.20 1.65 -5.71
C ASP A 83 4.82 1.77 -5.05
N PHE A 84 4.76 2.40 -3.88
CA PHE A 84 3.48 2.65 -3.21
C PHE A 84 2.66 3.70 -3.97
N SER A 85 1.42 3.36 -4.26
CA SER A 85 0.44 4.28 -4.84
C SER A 85 -0.09 5.29 -3.82
N THR A 86 -0.18 4.88 -2.55
CA THR A 86 -0.65 5.72 -1.44
C THR A 86 0.14 5.42 -0.17
N ILE A 87 0.46 6.48 0.58
CA ILE A 87 1.07 6.39 1.90
C ILE A 87 0.13 7.07 2.90
N ILE A 88 -0.29 6.33 3.92
CA ILE A 88 -1.15 6.81 5.00
C ILE A 88 -0.26 7.07 6.21
N LEU A 89 -0.31 8.29 6.73
CA LEU A 89 0.47 8.72 7.89
C LEU A 89 -0.46 8.87 9.10
N GLN A 90 -0.13 8.19 10.19
CA GLN A 90 -0.74 8.36 11.50
C GLN A 90 0.36 8.77 12.48
N ASP A 91 0.23 9.95 13.09
CA ASP A 91 1.22 10.46 14.05
C ASP A 91 0.66 10.39 15.49
N HIS A 92 -0.20 11.34 15.85
CA HIS A 92 -0.59 11.55 17.23
C HIS A 92 -1.94 10.90 17.61
N SER A 93 -2.00 10.55 18.90
CA SER A 93 -3.17 10.14 19.69
C SER A 93 -4.03 11.33 20.09
#